data_AF-A0A2W3YW98-F1
#
_entry.id   AF-A0A2W3YW98-F1
#
_cell.length_a   1.000
_cell.length_b   1.000
_cell.length_c   1.000
_cell.angle_alpha   90.00
_cell.angle_beta   90.00
_cell.angle_gamma   90.00
#
_symmetry.space_group_name_H-M   'P 1'
#
loop_
_entity.id
_entity.type
_entity.pdbx_description
1 polymer ?
#
loop_
_entity_poly.entity_id
_entity_poly.type
_entity_poly.pdbx_seq_one_letter_code
_entity_poly.pdbx_strand_id
1 'polypeptide(L)'
;MSEELATKFTREVRQQIEVVKGTTNILKKTSQKIEELDKTGELNIPFLKKAFENYFSEIEEREKESKRFRHLFSIYEQDIQPVNRGVWDDYFYAVKLFNISVTDFRTMHKKYKDYQPKNKGELEAKARKLLLAKGFLPDSYFEGDYATWIGVYARPKDKPTYLDANDYEESLLQEKYSQNGFKQDFSEWFEWEIVNNELVETKD
;
A
#
# COMPACT_ATOMS: atom_id res chain seq x y z
N MET A 1 28.28 -39.24 -0.52
CA MET A 1 27.75 -38.12 0.28
C MET A 1 27.32 -36.96 -0.61
N SER A 2 28.16 -36.48 -1.55
CA SER A 2 27.80 -35.35 -2.45
C SER A 2 26.62 -35.65 -3.37
N GLU A 3 26.60 -36.80 -4.06
CA GLU A 3 25.50 -37.21 -4.94
C GLU A 3 24.16 -37.42 -4.21
N GLU A 4 24.22 -37.91 -2.97
CA GLU A 4 23.03 -38.11 -2.13
C GLU A 4 22.41 -36.76 -1.74
N LEU A 5 23.24 -35.78 -1.39
CA LEU A 5 22.82 -34.41 -1.14
C LEU A 5 22.29 -33.73 -2.41
N ALA A 6 22.95 -33.91 -3.55
CA ALA A 6 22.50 -33.39 -4.85
C ALA A 6 21.11 -33.95 -5.22
N THR A 7 20.88 -35.24 -4.97
CA THR A 7 19.58 -35.90 -5.19
C THR A 7 18.51 -35.36 -4.23
N LYS A 8 18.84 -35.21 -2.94
CA LYS A 8 17.95 -34.63 -1.93
C LYS A 8 17.51 -33.22 -2.32
N PHE A 9 18.46 -32.34 -2.68
CA PHE A 9 18.15 -30.96 -3.05
C PHE A 9 17.39 -30.87 -4.37
N THR A 10 17.68 -31.74 -5.34
CA THR A 10 16.88 -31.83 -6.58
C THR A 10 15.41 -32.14 -6.27
N ARG A 11 15.13 -33.02 -5.30
CA ARG A 11 13.76 -33.30 -4.86
C ARG A 11 13.10 -32.09 -4.19
N GLU A 12 13.83 -31.35 -3.36
CA GLU A 12 13.35 -30.08 -2.79
C GLU A 12 13.03 -29.05 -3.88
N VAL A 13 13.92 -28.90 -4.88
CA VAL A 13 13.71 -28.00 -6.03
C VAL A 13 12.45 -28.35 -6.82
N ARG A 14 12.16 -29.64 -7.01
CA ARG A 14 10.94 -30.08 -7.70
C ARG A 14 9.68 -29.57 -7.01
N GLN A 15 9.65 -29.54 -5.68
CA GLN A 15 8.52 -28.98 -4.94
C GLN A 15 8.46 -27.46 -5.09
N GLN A 16 9.62 -26.81 -5.08
CA GLN A 16 9.74 -25.35 -5.16
C GLN A 16 9.36 -24.78 -6.52
N ILE A 17 9.46 -25.55 -7.60
CA ILE A 17 8.93 -25.14 -8.92
C ILE A 17 7.46 -24.74 -8.82
N GLU A 18 6.64 -25.58 -8.19
CA GLU A 18 5.20 -25.33 -8.08
C GLU A 18 4.90 -24.17 -7.12
N VAL A 19 5.68 -23.99 -6.07
CA VAL A 19 5.55 -22.83 -5.18
C VAL A 19 5.86 -21.53 -5.93
N VAL A 20 6.98 -21.47 -6.66
CA VAL A 20 7.36 -20.28 -7.46
C VAL A 20 6.31 -19.97 -8.52
N LYS A 21 5.78 -20.98 -9.23
CA LYS A 21 4.68 -20.81 -10.18
C LYS A 21 3.40 -20.30 -9.49
N GLY A 22 3.09 -20.84 -8.31
CA GLY A 22 1.97 -20.42 -7.48
C GLY A 22 2.04 -18.94 -7.12
N THR A 23 3.16 -18.50 -6.52
CA THR A 23 3.40 -17.10 -6.18
C THR A 23 3.35 -16.21 -7.42
N THR A 24 3.95 -16.64 -8.54
CA THR A 24 3.89 -15.91 -9.81
C THR A 24 2.46 -15.68 -10.30
N ASN A 25 1.61 -16.71 -10.22
CA ASN A 25 0.21 -16.60 -10.61
C ASN A 25 -0.59 -15.70 -9.66
N ILE A 26 -0.31 -15.76 -8.36
CA ILE A 26 -0.94 -14.90 -7.36
C ILE A 26 -0.61 -13.43 -7.63
N LEU A 27 0.65 -13.10 -7.92
CA LEU A 27 1.08 -11.75 -8.30
C LEU A 27 0.30 -11.25 -9.51
N LYS A 28 0.25 -12.04 -10.58
CA LYS A 28 -0.48 -11.68 -11.81
C LYS A 28 -1.97 -11.46 -11.59
N LYS A 29 -2.64 -12.41 -10.92
CA LYS A 29 -4.08 -12.31 -10.64
C LYS A 29 -4.41 -11.09 -9.80
N THR A 30 -3.56 -10.75 -8.85
CA THR A 30 -3.85 -9.61 -7.98
C THR A 30 -3.56 -8.29 -8.64
N SER A 31 -2.50 -8.21 -9.44
CA SER A 31 -2.27 -7.09 -10.34
C SER A 31 -3.48 -6.83 -11.25
N GLN A 32 -4.03 -7.89 -11.87
CA GLN A 32 -5.26 -7.78 -12.66
C GLN A 32 -6.45 -7.32 -11.83
N LYS A 33 -6.59 -7.82 -10.59
CA LYS A 33 -7.69 -7.42 -9.70
C LYS A 33 -7.60 -5.95 -9.29
N ILE A 34 -6.40 -5.44 -9.00
CA ILE A 34 -6.16 -4.02 -8.71
C ILE A 34 -6.59 -3.17 -9.90
N GLU A 35 -6.16 -3.53 -11.11
CA GLU A 35 -6.53 -2.80 -12.33
C GLU A 35 -8.04 -2.85 -12.64
N GLU A 36 -8.68 -3.98 -12.40
CA GLU A 36 -10.13 -4.14 -12.55
C GLU A 36 -10.88 -3.21 -11.59
N LEU A 37 -10.53 -3.25 -10.30
CA LEU A 37 -11.15 -2.42 -9.27
C LEU A 37 -10.92 -0.92 -9.54
N ASP A 38 -9.75 -0.55 -10.07
CA ASP A 38 -9.45 0.84 -10.46
C ASP A 38 -10.37 1.30 -11.61
N LYS A 39 -10.54 0.45 -12.61
CA LYS A 39 -11.45 0.70 -13.74
C LYS A 39 -12.90 0.84 -13.27
N THR A 40 -13.39 -0.06 -12.42
CA THR A 40 -14.76 0.00 -11.88
C THR A 40 -14.95 1.12 -10.86
N GLY A 41 -13.86 1.66 -10.29
CA GLY A 41 -13.93 2.69 -9.23
C GLY A 41 -14.17 2.14 -7.84
N GLU A 42 -14.03 0.83 -7.65
CA GLU A 42 -14.22 0.12 -6.39
C GLU A 42 -12.90 -0.10 -5.62
N LEU A 43 -11.78 0.29 -6.22
CA LEU A 43 -10.47 0.20 -5.58
C LEU A 43 -10.40 1.14 -4.37
N ASN A 44 -10.02 0.58 -3.22
CA ASN A 44 -9.86 1.30 -1.98
C ASN A 44 -8.45 1.16 -1.40
N ILE A 45 -8.05 2.14 -0.60
CA ILE A 45 -6.71 2.20 0.02
C ILE A 45 -6.43 0.97 0.92
N PRO A 46 -7.36 0.49 1.77
CA PRO A 46 -7.10 -0.67 2.63
C PRO A 46 -6.79 -1.94 1.84
N PHE A 47 -7.55 -2.21 0.77
CA PHE A 47 -7.28 -3.33 -0.14
C PHE A 47 -5.90 -3.21 -0.78
N LEU A 48 -5.54 -2.02 -1.31
CA LEU A 48 -4.22 -1.79 -1.91
C LEU A 48 -3.09 -2.04 -0.92
N LYS A 49 -3.17 -1.47 0.29
CA LYS A 49 -2.14 -1.65 1.33
C LYS A 49 -1.95 -3.13 1.65
N LYS A 50 -3.05 -3.83 1.94
CA LYS A 50 -3.01 -5.27 2.25
C LYS A 50 -2.48 -6.11 1.09
N ALA A 51 -2.86 -5.79 -0.14
CA ALA A 51 -2.34 -6.46 -1.33
C ALA A 51 -0.82 -6.28 -1.42
N PHE A 52 -0.32 -5.04 -1.33
CA PHE A 52 1.12 -4.78 -1.43
C PHE A 52 1.93 -5.40 -0.30
N GLU A 53 1.48 -5.30 0.94
CA GLU A 53 2.16 -5.89 2.11
C GLU A 53 2.33 -7.41 1.98
N ASN A 54 1.23 -8.12 1.68
CA ASN A 54 1.28 -9.58 1.52
C ASN A 54 2.26 -10.00 0.43
N TYR A 55 2.27 -9.29 -0.71
CA TYR A 55 3.15 -9.67 -1.81
C TYR A 55 4.61 -9.30 -1.61
N PHE A 56 4.92 -8.21 -0.91
CA PHE A 56 6.32 -7.93 -0.60
C PHE A 56 6.91 -9.01 0.31
N SER A 57 6.14 -9.52 1.26
CA SER A 57 6.56 -10.65 2.09
C SER A 57 6.80 -11.93 1.28
N GLU A 58 5.86 -12.30 0.41
CA GLU A 58 5.99 -13.47 -0.48
C GLU A 58 7.19 -13.33 -1.44
N ILE A 59 7.40 -12.13 -2.00
CA ILE A 59 8.51 -11.85 -2.91
C ILE A 59 9.84 -12.02 -2.21
N GLU A 60 9.99 -11.45 -1.02
CA GLU A 60 11.22 -11.53 -0.22
C GLU A 60 11.57 -13.00 0.10
N GLU A 61 10.57 -13.78 0.50
CA GLU A 61 10.76 -15.20 0.81
C GLU A 61 11.23 -15.99 -0.42
N ARG A 62 10.57 -15.81 -1.58
CA ARG A 62 10.96 -16.49 -2.82
C ARG A 62 12.34 -16.02 -3.33
N GLU A 63 12.69 -14.75 -3.19
CA GLU A 63 14.02 -14.24 -3.53
C GLU A 63 15.11 -14.87 -2.65
N LYS A 64 14.86 -15.00 -1.34
CA LYS A 64 15.78 -15.67 -0.39
C LYS A 64 15.99 -17.13 -0.75
N GLU A 65 14.91 -17.86 -1.02
CA GLU A 65 15.00 -19.27 -1.44
C GLU A 65 15.72 -19.41 -2.79
N SER A 66 15.44 -18.54 -3.76
CA SER A 66 16.12 -18.56 -5.05
C SER A 66 17.62 -18.38 -4.91
N LYS A 67 18.07 -17.47 -4.03
CA LYS A 67 19.49 -17.31 -3.70
C LYS A 67 20.09 -18.59 -3.09
N ARG A 68 19.37 -19.22 -2.14
CA ARG A 68 19.79 -20.50 -1.54
C ARG A 68 19.94 -21.59 -2.60
N PHE A 69 18.95 -21.79 -3.47
CA PHE A 69 19.00 -22.86 -4.48
C PHE A 69 20.03 -22.60 -5.57
N ARG A 70 20.27 -21.34 -5.98
CA ARG A 70 21.38 -21.01 -6.89
C ARG A 70 22.73 -21.37 -6.26
N HIS A 71 22.91 -21.07 -4.98
CA HIS A 71 24.13 -21.44 -4.28
C HIS A 71 24.30 -22.96 -4.19
N LEU A 72 23.24 -23.69 -3.80
CA LEU A 72 23.27 -25.15 -3.76
C LEU A 72 23.56 -25.77 -5.13
N PHE A 73 22.95 -25.24 -6.19
CA PHE A 73 23.25 -25.67 -7.56
C PHE A 73 24.73 -25.50 -7.87
N SER A 74 25.33 -24.33 -7.59
CA SER A 74 26.75 -24.08 -7.85
C SER A 74 27.71 -25.01 -7.09
N ILE A 75 27.31 -25.51 -5.91
CA ILE A 75 28.12 -26.47 -5.13
C ILE A 75 28.02 -27.88 -5.72
N TYR A 76 26.81 -28.31 -6.08
CA TYR A 76 26.53 -29.71 -6.42
C TYR A 76 26.36 -29.97 -7.92
N GLU A 77 26.60 -28.97 -8.78
CA GLU A 77 26.33 -29.03 -10.23
C GLU A 77 26.93 -30.28 -10.90
N GLN A 78 28.17 -30.61 -10.54
CA GLN A 78 28.89 -31.76 -11.10
C GLN A 78 28.33 -33.10 -10.61
N ASP A 79 27.70 -33.12 -9.43
CA ASP A 79 27.11 -34.30 -8.80
C ASP A 79 25.62 -34.49 -9.19
N ILE A 80 25.02 -33.54 -9.93
CA ILE A 80 23.65 -33.67 -10.42
C ILE A 80 23.62 -34.67 -11.57
N GLN A 81 22.88 -35.76 -11.35
CA GLN A 81 22.66 -36.77 -12.37
C GLN A 81 22.02 -36.17 -13.64
N PRO A 82 22.40 -36.64 -14.85
CA PRO A 82 21.86 -36.11 -16.11
C PRO A 82 20.32 -36.09 -16.17
N VAL A 83 19.66 -37.13 -15.65
CA VAL A 83 18.19 -37.24 -15.58
C VAL A 83 17.52 -36.14 -14.75
N ASN A 84 18.27 -35.54 -13.83
CA ASN A 84 17.79 -34.53 -12.89
C ASN A 84 18.09 -33.09 -13.35
N ARG A 85 18.89 -32.89 -14.39
CA ARG A 85 19.21 -31.54 -14.90
C ARG A 85 17.97 -30.76 -15.34
N GLY A 86 17.03 -31.43 -16.01
CA GLY A 86 15.78 -30.80 -16.44
C GLY A 86 14.95 -30.21 -15.30
N VAL A 87 15.02 -30.78 -14.08
CA VAL A 87 14.33 -30.24 -12.90
C VAL A 87 14.91 -28.87 -12.52
N TRP A 88 16.23 -28.69 -12.63
CA TRP A 88 16.90 -27.43 -12.31
C TRP A 88 16.66 -26.39 -13.42
N ASP A 89 16.65 -26.81 -14.68
CA ASP A 89 16.30 -25.93 -15.81
C ASP A 89 14.86 -25.40 -15.66
N ASP A 90 13.91 -26.28 -15.34
CA ASP A 90 12.51 -25.91 -15.07
C ASP A 90 12.40 -24.93 -13.90
N TYR A 91 13.19 -25.14 -12.84
CA TYR A 91 13.24 -24.23 -11.69
C TYR A 91 13.78 -22.85 -12.06
N PHE A 92 14.92 -22.78 -12.77
CA PHE A 92 15.48 -21.49 -13.18
C PHE A 92 14.58 -20.77 -14.17
N TYR A 93 13.88 -21.50 -15.03
CA TYR A 93 12.86 -20.95 -15.90
C TYR A 93 11.68 -20.37 -15.09
N ALA A 94 11.16 -21.10 -14.09
CA ALA A 94 10.11 -20.60 -13.21
C ALA A 94 10.55 -19.35 -12.45
N VAL A 95 11.77 -19.32 -11.91
CA VAL A 95 12.37 -18.16 -11.25
C VAL A 95 12.51 -16.97 -12.20
N LYS A 96 12.88 -17.20 -13.47
CA LYS A 96 12.95 -16.14 -14.48
C LYS A 96 11.57 -15.49 -14.69
N LEU A 97 10.51 -16.29 -14.86
CA LEU A 97 9.14 -15.80 -15.02
C LEU A 97 8.63 -15.05 -13.78
N PHE A 98 8.99 -15.56 -12.60
CA PHE A 98 8.73 -14.90 -11.32
C PHE A 98 9.37 -13.51 -11.28
N ASN A 99 10.66 -13.38 -11.59
CA ASN A 99 11.37 -12.09 -11.57
C ASN A 99 10.79 -11.05 -12.54
N ILE A 100 10.31 -11.48 -13.71
CA ILE A 100 9.56 -10.61 -14.63
C ILE A 100 8.29 -10.10 -13.94
N SER A 101 7.51 -11.01 -13.35
CA SER A 101 6.26 -10.65 -12.65
C SER A 101 6.50 -9.74 -11.44
N VAL A 102 7.62 -9.93 -10.71
CA VAL A 102 8.06 -9.02 -9.64
C VAL A 102 8.36 -7.63 -10.16
N THR A 103 8.97 -7.53 -11.34
CA THR A 103 9.31 -6.23 -11.96
C THR A 103 8.04 -5.48 -12.36
N ASP A 104 7.09 -6.19 -12.98
CA ASP A 104 5.77 -5.64 -13.34
C ASP A 104 5.02 -5.19 -12.09
N PHE A 105 5.02 -6.02 -11.04
CA PHE A 105 4.38 -5.72 -9.76
C PHE A 105 5.00 -4.50 -9.07
N ARG A 106 6.34 -4.38 -9.01
CA ARG A 106 7.04 -3.21 -8.47
C ARG A 106 6.72 -1.93 -9.25
N THR A 107 6.53 -2.04 -10.57
CA THR A 107 6.11 -0.93 -11.43
C THR A 107 4.68 -0.50 -11.11
N MET A 108 3.77 -1.47 -10.95
CA MET A 108 2.41 -1.22 -10.50
C MET A 108 2.37 -0.55 -9.11
N HIS A 109 3.15 -1.04 -8.15
CA HIS A 109 3.22 -0.42 -6.82
C HIS A 109 3.60 1.06 -6.89
N LYS A 110 4.57 1.42 -7.74
CA LYS A 110 4.93 2.84 -7.96
C LYS A 110 3.78 3.64 -8.55
N LYS A 111 3.02 3.09 -9.49
CA LYS A 111 1.84 3.73 -10.08
C LYS A 111 0.77 4.05 -9.03
N TYR A 112 0.56 3.17 -8.06
CA TYR A 112 -0.47 3.30 -7.02
C TYR A 112 0.03 3.92 -5.71
N LYS A 113 1.28 4.40 -5.65
CA LYS A 113 1.88 4.94 -4.42
C LYS A 113 1.06 6.07 -3.81
N ASP A 114 0.62 6.99 -4.66
CA ASP A 114 -0.13 8.18 -4.26
C ASP A 114 -1.60 8.09 -4.72
N TYR A 115 -2.12 6.86 -4.78
CA TYR A 115 -3.48 6.59 -5.24
C TYR A 115 -4.51 7.36 -4.41
N GLN A 116 -5.48 7.97 -5.11
CA GLN A 116 -6.62 8.64 -4.51
C GLN A 116 -7.92 7.98 -4.99
N PRO A 117 -8.77 7.51 -4.08
CA PRO A 117 -10.08 6.96 -4.42
C PRO A 117 -10.97 7.97 -5.17
N LYS A 118 -11.79 7.50 -6.10
CA LYS A 118 -12.66 8.37 -6.93
C LYS A 118 -13.68 9.16 -6.10
N ASN A 119 -14.12 8.61 -4.97
CA ASN A 119 -15.09 9.22 -4.06
C ASN A 119 -14.45 10.29 -3.12
N LYS A 120 -13.12 10.44 -3.12
CA LYS A 120 -12.40 11.38 -2.23
C LYS A 120 -13.00 12.78 -2.24
N GLY A 121 -13.14 13.40 -3.41
CA GLY A 121 -13.64 14.77 -3.54
C GLY A 121 -15.08 14.95 -3.05
N GLU A 122 -15.93 13.94 -3.26
CA GLU A 122 -17.31 13.97 -2.80
C GLU A 122 -17.40 13.90 -1.26
N LEU A 123 -16.64 12.97 -0.65
CA LEU A 123 -16.59 12.81 0.81
C LEU A 123 -16.03 14.07 1.48
N GLU A 124 -14.95 14.62 0.93
CA GLU A 124 -14.36 15.88 1.38
C GLU A 124 -15.35 17.06 1.33
N ALA A 125 -16.17 17.13 0.27
CA ALA A 125 -17.20 18.15 0.15
C ALA A 125 -18.35 17.94 1.15
N LYS A 126 -18.76 16.69 1.42
CA LYS A 126 -19.74 16.35 2.46
C LYS A 126 -19.22 16.76 3.85
N ALA A 127 -17.98 16.41 4.18
CA ALA A 127 -17.37 16.75 5.46
C ALA A 127 -17.27 18.27 5.67
N ARG A 128 -16.88 19.04 4.65
CA ARG A 128 -16.87 20.51 4.71
C ARG A 128 -18.24 21.10 5.01
N LYS A 129 -19.31 20.55 4.42
CA LYS A 129 -20.69 21.00 4.71
C LYS A 129 -21.08 20.72 6.15
N LEU A 130 -20.73 19.54 6.67
CA LEU A 130 -20.98 19.17 8.07
C LEU A 130 -20.23 20.11 9.04
N LEU A 131 -18.95 20.36 8.79
CA LEU A 131 -18.15 21.30 9.60
C LEU A 131 -18.73 22.72 9.58
N LEU A 132 -19.07 23.23 8.39
CA LEU A 132 -19.63 24.57 8.26
C LEU A 132 -20.96 24.71 9.03
N ALA A 133 -21.80 23.68 9.02
CA ALA A 133 -23.03 23.63 9.80
C ALA A 133 -22.77 23.65 11.33
N LYS A 134 -21.62 23.12 11.78
CA LYS A 134 -21.14 23.20 13.16
C LYS A 134 -20.40 24.50 13.49
N GLY A 135 -20.15 25.37 12.51
CA GLY A 135 -19.40 26.61 12.69
C GLY A 135 -17.87 26.46 12.60
N PHE A 136 -17.39 25.39 11.97
CA PHE A 136 -15.98 25.06 11.81
C PHE A 136 -15.50 25.17 10.36
N LEU A 137 -14.20 25.41 10.19
CA LEU A 137 -13.48 25.40 8.93
C LEU A 137 -12.28 24.44 9.03
N PRO A 138 -11.98 23.62 8.00
CA PRO A 138 -10.76 22.81 7.97
C PRO A 138 -9.51 23.65 8.17
N ASP A 139 -8.60 23.19 9.03
CA ASP A 139 -7.29 23.77 9.32
C ASP A 139 -6.14 22.80 8.99
N SER A 140 -6.44 21.70 8.29
CA SER A 140 -5.47 20.73 7.77
C SER A 140 -5.95 20.07 6.48
N TYR A 141 -5.12 19.20 5.91
CA TYR A 141 -5.56 18.27 4.88
C TYR A 141 -6.46 17.19 5.48
N PHE A 142 -7.39 16.68 4.66
CA PHE A 142 -8.20 15.52 5.01
C PHE A 142 -7.35 14.26 5.01
N GLU A 143 -7.47 13.49 6.08
CA GLU A 143 -6.87 12.19 6.25
C GLU A 143 -7.97 11.12 6.22
N GLY A 144 -7.57 9.88 5.96
CA GLY A 144 -8.53 8.79 5.82
C GLY A 144 -8.13 7.81 4.74
N ASP A 145 -8.79 6.66 4.77
CA ASP A 145 -8.71 5.67 3.71
C ASP A 145 -9.82 5.84 2.65
N TYR A 146 -10.77 6.77 2.92
CA TYR A 146 -11.92 7.11 2.07
C TYR A 146 -12.83 5.91 1.74
N ALA A 147 -12.75 4.85 2.56
CA ALA A 147 -13.55 3.64 2.44
C ALA A 147 -14.24 3.28 3.75
N THR A 148 -13.56 3.48 4.88
CA THR A 148 -14.05 3.20 6.22
C THR A 148 -14.12 4.46 7.07
N TRP A 149 -13.23 5.43 6.85
CA TRP A 149 -13.25 6.70 7.57
C TRP A 149 -12.59 7.86 6.79
N ILE A 150 -12.93 9.07 7.21
CA ILE A 150 -12.28 10.33 6.82
C ILE A 150 -12.27 11.27 8.03
N GLY A 151 -11.20 12.04 8.20
CA GLY A 151 -11.08 13.01 9.27
C GLY A 151 -10.22 14.22 8.90
N VAL A 152 -10.31 15.27 9.71
CA VAL A 152 -9.59 16.53 9.50
C VAL A 152 -9.50 17.31 10.80
N TYR A 153 -8.40 18.05 10.99
CA TYR A 153 -8.37 19.10 12.00
C TYR A 153 -9.15 20.31 11.50
N ALA A 154 -10.04 20.84 12.31
CA ALA A 154 -10.82 22.02 11.98
C ALA A 154 -10.86 23.00 13.15
N ARG A 155 -10.93 24.28 12.84
CA ARG A 155 -10.99 25.39 13.80
C ARG A 155 -12.36 26.06 13.77
N PRO A 156 -12.80 26.72 14.86
CA PRO A 156 -13.96 27.59 14.81
C PRO A 156 -13.75 28.70 13.77
N LYS A 157 -14.79 29.02 13.00
CA LYS A 157 -14.72 29.96 11.86
C LYS A 157 -14.28 31.39 12.24
N ASP A 158 -14.39 31.76 13.51
CA ASP A 158 -14.03 33.08 14.06
C ASP A 158 -12.63 33.13 14.71
N LYS A 159 -11.91 32.00 14.70
CA LYS A 159 -10.53 31.86 15.19
C LYS A 159 -9.57 31.81 14.02
N PRO A 160 -8.33 32.28 14.16
CA PRO A 160 -7.35 32.22 13.09
C PRO A 160 -6.85 30.79 12.84
N THR A 161 -6.30 30.55 11.65
CA THR A 161 -5.54 29.33 11.36
C THR A 161 -4.27 29.27 12.18
N TYR A 162 -3.85 28.07 12.60
CA TYR A 162 -2.50 27.88 13.16
C TYR A 162 -1.41 27.87 12.06
N LEU A 163 -1.81 27.61 10.82
CA LEU A 163 -0.92 27.58 9.66
C LEU A 163 -0.37 28.96 9.31
N ASP A 164 0.37 29.05 8.22
CA ASP A 164 0.77 30.34 7.68
C ASP A 164 -0.46 31.10 7.19
N ALA A 165 -0.51 32.39 7.55
CA ALA A 165 -1.60 33.26 7.14
C ALA A 165 -1.64 33.33 5.61
N ASN A 166 -2.82 33.10 5.03
CA ASN A 166 -3.01 33.17 3.58
C ASN A 166 -3.04 34.62 3.07
N ASP A 167 -3.35 35.57 3.95
CA ASP A 167 -3.43 36.99 3.67
C ASP A 167 -3.12 37.85 4.91
N TYR A 168 -3.16 39.18 4.71
CA TYR A 168 -2.88 40.13 5.77
C TYR A 168 -3.95 40.17 6.87
N GLU A 169 -5.21 39.91 6.53
CA GLU A 169 -6.32 39.92 7.51
C GLU A 169 -6.19 38.73 8.47
N GLU A 170 -5.87 37.55 7.95
CA GLU A 170 -5.60 36.34 8.73
C GLU A 170 -4.34 36.53 9.61
N SER A 171 -3.31 37.22 9.11
CA SER A 171 -2.12 37.57 9.89
C SER A 171 -2.45 38.47 11.09
N LEU A 172 -3.25 39.51 10.87
CA LEU A 172 -3.74 40.38 11.95
C LEU A 172 -4.59 39.60 12.97
N LEU A 173 -5.40 38.65 12.50
CA LEU A 173 -6.19 37.79 13.36
C LEU A 173 -5.29 36.87 14.20
N GLN A 174 -4.26 36.26 13.60
CA GLN A 174 -3.26 35.46 14.32
C GLN A 174 -2.56 36.29 15.40
N GLU A 175 -2.11 37.51 15.09
CA GLU A 175 -1.45 38.39 16.06
C GLU A 175 -2.39 38.75 17.22
N LYS A 176 -3.66 39.10 16.92
CA LYS A 176 -4.68 39.41 17.92
C LYS A 176 -4.87 38.29 18.95
N TYR A 177 -4.80 37.03 18.52
CA TYR A 177 -4.98 35.87 19.39
C TYR A 177 -3.67 35.31 19.94
N SER A 178 -2.52 35.84 19.51
CA SER A 178 -1.22 35.35 19.96
C SER A 178 -1.00 35.59 21.46
N GLN A 179 -0.34 34.63 22.11
CA GLN A 179 0.05 34.74 23.52
C GLN A 179 1.57 34.68 23.62
N ASN A 180 2.17 35.69 24.26
CA ASN A 180 3.62 35.80 24.42
C ASN A 180 4.42 35.68 23.10
N GLY A 181 3.83 36.16 22.00
CA GLY A 181 4.45 36.09 20.66
C GLY A 181 4.28 34.75 19.93
N PHE A 182 3.49 33.81 20.48
CA PHE A 182 3.20 32.52 19.85
C PHE A 182 1.77 32.47 19.30
N LYS A 183 1.64 31.97 18.05
CA LYS A 183 0.36 31.59 17.45
C LYS A 183 -0.34 30.56 18.33
N GLN A 184 -1.66 30.63 18.40
CA GLN A 184 -2.48 29.69 19.15
C GLN A 184 -3.10 28.68 18.19
N ASP A 185 -3.14 27.42 18.61
CA ASP A 185 -3.84 26.36 17.89
C ASP A 185 -5.27 26.21 18.45
N PHE A 186 -6.26 26.45 17.60
CA PHE A 186 -7.67 26.31 17.93
C PHE A 186 -8.30 25.08 17.26
N SER A 187 -7.48 24.24 16.65
CA SER A 187 -7.95 23.10 15.88
C SER A 187 -8.36 21.96 16.78
N GLU A 188 -9.45 21.31 16.43
CA GLU A 188 -9.87 20.03 17.02
C GLU A 188 -10.08 18.99 15.92
N TRP A 189 -9.95 17.71 16.28
CA TRP A 189 -10.08 16.60 15.35
C TRP A 189 -11.55 16.27 15.11
N PHE A 190 -11.96 16.21 13.84
CA PHE A 190 -13.25 15.70 13.43
C PHE A 190 -13.06 14.44 12.58
N GLU A 191 -13.83 13.40 12.88
CA GLU A 191 -13.80 12.13 12.17
C GLU A 191 -15.21 11.65 11.85
N TRP A 192 -15.34 10.96 10.72
CA TRP A 192 -16.58 10.32 10.30
C TRP A 192 -16.29 8.91 9.81
N GLU A 193 -17.15 7.98 10.19
CA GLU A 193 -17.24 6.67 9.56
C GLU A 193 -17.87 6.81 8.17
N ILE A 194 -17.44 5.97 7.24
CA ILE A 194 -18.00 5.91 5.88
C ILE A 194 -18.82 4.63 5.75
N VAL A 195 -20.13 4.81 5.56
CA VAL A 195 -21.08 3.70 5.31
C VAL A 195 -21.81 3.99 4.02
N ASN A 196 -21.68 3.11 3.01
CA ASN A 196 -22.29 3.28 1.69
C ASN A 196 -21.99 4.65 1.03
N ASN A 197 -20.75 5.14 1.14
CA ASN A 197 -20.32 6.47 0.68
C ASN A 197 -21.01 7.66 1.37
N GLU A 198 -21.63 7.43 2.51
CA GLU A 198 -22.18 8.48 3.39
C GLU A 198 -21.36 8.62 4.66
N LEU A 199 -21.28 9.85 5.17
CA LEU A 199 -20.58 10.18 6.41
C LEU A 199 -21.51 10.00 7.59
N VAL A 200 -21.07 9.19 8.56
CA VAL A 200 -21.77 8.97 9.83
C VAL A 200 -20.86 9.49 10.94
N GLU A 201 -21.41 10.30 11.85
CA GLU A 201 -20.64 10.77 13.01
C GLU A 201 -20.21 9.58 13.85
N THR A 202 -18.92 9.52 14.19
CA THR A 202 -18.41 8.63 15.22
C THR A 202 -19.08 9.02 16.53
N LYS A 203 -19.85 8.10 17.12
CA LYS A 203 -20.38 8.31 18.47
C LYS A 203 -19.23 8.14 19.45
N ASP A 204 -18.93 9.21 20.19
CA ASP A 204 -18.15 9.13 21.43
C ASP A 204 -18.83 8.19 22.45
#